data_AF-A0A3D1R2P6-F1
#
_entry.id   AF-A0A3D1R2P6-F1
#
_cell.length_a   1.000
_cell.length_b   1.000
_cell.length_c   1.000
_cell.angle_alpha   90.00
_cell.angle_beta   90.00
_cell.angle_gamma   90.00
#
_symmetry.space_group_name_H-M   'P 1'
#
loop_
_entity.id
_entity.type
_entity.pdbx_description
1 polymer ?
#
loop_
_entity_poly.entity_id
_entity_poly.type
_entity_poly.pdbx_seq_one_letter_code
_entity_poly.pdbx_strand_id
1 'polypeptide(L)'
;MRAEVRQSSRQLLSALAVLATLAACGEQGLPPDAGSGKRADAGIDPVEHCGLVSPFGSDLENYDALVECLRSEAEESVMRDAVATFVALAESREGFPLVGAERVVFVYVRSAQYDREDDARPEEDFNPGRRREPVRVAGDFNNWDGAAAELQRESGDFFHRSFKMIVAADDRWRYKLVAKDSTGEDVWFSDPLSRRFDFDENGRISIVRGGDAQGHLETVREVVSQSLGIARDVYLYLPRGYDFGTDRYPVLYMHDGNNLFDTGQPNSAPGTWDVDAVSEAETGAGRVREHLIVGIPNNANRMGEYTHVKESIDGQALGGDGDKYARFVVQELKPLVDARYRTRREREHTAILGSSLGGLISFYIGLKHPEVFKYVGGMSSSFWWGSELGNPTMTDLYAGAADLSTRGQVFYLDSGGGPPLDGCSMEARREGSDNYCDTLRMKAALEAKGIDTYPDDPNAPLLQPENIDIFHWHEPGAEHNEAAWNARMFRPLRLFFRP
;
A
#
# COMPACT_ATOMS: atom_id res chain seq x y z
N MET A 1 23.78 36.50 30.06
CA MET A 1 24.70 35.47 29.54
C MET A 1 23.97 34.79 28.38
N ARG A 2 24.10 35.37 27.17
CA ARG A 2 24.88 34.85 26.02
C ARG A 2 24.32 33.49 25.55
N ALA A 3 23.33 33.54 24.63
CA ALA A 3 23.45 33.30 23.16
C ALA A 3 23.23 31.79 22.89
N GLU A 4 22.29 31.30 22.08
CA GLU A 4 21.85 31.74 20.74
C GLU A 4 20.36 31.41 20.52
N VAL A 5 19.57 32.41 20.11
CA VAL A 5 18.29 32.22 19.40
C VAL A 5 18.19 33.39 18.41
N ARG A 6 18.08 33.05 17.11
CA ARG A 6 17.55 33.83 15.96
C ARG A 6 18.48 33.78 14.74
N GLN A 7 18.09 33.04 13.72
CA GLN A 7 17.66 33.56 12.40
C GLN A 7 17.59 32.42 11.38
N SER A 8 16.39 32.05 10.96
CA SER A 8 16.16 31.67 9.56
C SER A 8 14.67 31.72 9.26
N SER A 9 14.24 32.84 8.66
CA SER A 9 12.93 33.02 8.01
C SER A 9 13.03 34.26 7.13
N ARG A 10 13.13 34.01 5.82
CA ARG A 10 12.91 34.85 4.62
C ARG A 10 13.88 34.32 3.55
N GLN A 11 13.54 33.94 2.33
CA GLN A 11 12.39 34.00 1.42
C GLN A 11 12.85 33.14 0.21
N LEU A 12 12.12 32.11 -0.22
CA LEU A 12 11.15 32.12 -1.34
C LEU A 12 11.67 32.68 -2.68
N LEU A 13 11.52 31.85 -3.73
CA LEU A 13 11.70 32.04 -5.19
C LEU A 13 13.08 31.71 -5.77
N SER A 14 13.20 30.54 -6.43
CA SER A 14 13.47 30.39 -7.89
C SER A 14 13.96 28.97 -8.23
N ALA A 15 13.21 28.27 -9.10
CA ALA A 15 13.69 27.34 -10.15
C ALA A 15 12.55 26.45 -10.69
N LEU A 16 11.77 26.96 -11.64
CA LEU A 16 10.93 26.18 -12.55
C LEU A 16 10.80 26.98 -13.86
N ALA A 17 10.93 26.27 -15.00
CA ALA A 17 11.05 26.74 -16.40
C ALA A 17 12.47 27.26 -16.75
N VAL A 18 13.12 26.90 -17.87
CA VAL A 18 12.73 26.82 -19.30
C VAL A 18 13.72 25.84 -19.99
N LEU A 19 13.38 24.97 -20.95
CA LEU A 19 13.35 25.32 -22.39
C LEU A 19 12.86 24.16 -23.27
N ALA A 20 11.83 24.47 -24.05
CA ALA A 20 11.59 23.88 -25.37
C ALA A 20 11.83 24.95 -26.45
N THR A 21 12.21 24.47 -27.63
CA THR A 21 12.24 25.11 -28.97
C THR A 21 13.27 26.20 -29.28
N LEU A 22 14.17 25.88 -30.21
CA LEU A 22 14.36 26.66 -31.44
C LEU A 22 14.94 25.76 -32.55
N ALA A 23 14.15 25.59 -33.61
CA ALA A 23 14.59 25.17 -34.93
C ALA A 23 14.87 26.41 -35.78
N ALA A 24 16.01 26.46 -36.47
CA ALA A 24 16.22 27.31 -37.64
C ALA A 24 17.40 26.80 -38.48
N CYS A 25 17.22 26.89 -39.80
CA CYS A 25 18.04 26.36 -40.88
C CYS A 25 19.45 26.97 -40.99
N GLY A 26 20.36 26.23 -41.63
CA GLY A 26 21.63 26.74 -42.18
C GLY A 26 22.42 25.66 -42.92
N GLU A 27 22.28 25.62 -44.24
CA GLU A 27 22.89 24.66 -45.17
C GLU A 27 24.28 25.13 -45.65
N GLN A 28 25.13 24.15 -46.01
CA GLN A 28 26.28 24.19 -46.95
C GLN A 28 27.68 24.67 -46.49
N GLY A 29 28.69 23.79 -46.72
CA GLY A 29 30.10 24.19 -46.92
C GLY A 29 31.16 23.14 -46.53
N LEU A 30 31.52 22.25 -47.47
CA LEU A 30 32.84 21.58 -47.57
C LEU A 30 33.52 22.10 -48.87
N PRO A 31 34.84 21.97 -49.14
CA PRO A 31 35.95 21.20 -48.50
C PRO A 31 37.31 22.01 -48.50
N PRO A 32 38.52 21.41 -48.69
CA PRO A 32 39.31 20.47 -47.87
C PRO A 32 40.67 21.08 -47.42
N ASP A 33 41.38 20.48 -46.45
CA ASP A 33 42.71 19.88 -46.71
C ASP A 33 43.36 19.20 -45.48
N ALA A 34 44.31 18.32 -45.82
CA ALA A 34 45.02 17.33 -45.01
C ALA A 34 45.81 17.86 -43.80
N GLY A 35 45.84 17.05 -42.74
CA GLY A 35 46.72 17.20 -41.58
C GLY A 35 46.79 15.92 -40.76
N SER A 36 47.81 15.10 -41.02
CA SER A 36 48.16 13.90 -40.28
C SER A 36 48.30 14.15 -38.77
N GLY A 37 47.48 13.49 -37.96
CA GLY A 37 47.57 13.53 -36.51
C GLY A 37 46.95 12.27 -35.92
N LYS A 38 47.75 11.53 -35.16
CA LYS A 38 47.40 10.29 -34.45
C LYS A 38 46.01 10.38 -33.81
N ARG A 39 45.10 9.45 -34.13
CA ARG A 39 43.96 9.15 -33.25
C ARG A 39 44.53 8.45 -32.02
N ALA A 40 44.78 9.24 -30.98
CA ALA A 40 44.76 8.74 -29.62
C ALA A 40 43.35 8.23 -29.32
N ASP A 41 43.28 7.16 -28.53
CA ASP A 41 42.04 6.59 -28.00
C ASP A 41 41.07 7.70 -27.60
N ALA A 42 39.88 7.68 -28.21
CA ALA A 42 38.79 8.50 -27.73
C ALA A 42 38.43 7.95 -26.34
N GLY A 43 38.95 8.62 -25.30
CA GLY A 43 38.50 8.43 -23.94
C GLY A 43 36.99 8.65 -23.92
N ILE A 44 36.26 7.56 -23.68
CA ILE A 44 34.82 7.58 -23.48
C ILE A 44 34.60 8.28 -22.13
N ASP A 45 33.83 9.36 -22.12
CA ASP A 45 33.45 10.05 -20.89
C ASP A 45 32.43 9.18 -20.13
N PRO A 46 32.78 8.62 -18.96
CA PRO A 46 31.87 7.76 -18.21
C PRO A 46 30.62 8.51 -17.70
N VAL A 47 30.67 9.84 -17.59
CA VAL A 47 29.53 10.68 -17.21
C VAL A 47 28.44 10.65 -18.29
N GLU A 48 28.81 10.47 -19.56
CA GLU A 48 27.86 10.40 -20.67
C GLU A 48 27.09 9.05 -20.70
N HIS A 49 27.73 7.95 -20.27
CA HIS A 49 27.08 6.62 -20.20
C HIS A 49 26.19 6.45 -18.95
N CYS A 50 26.62 6.93 -17.78
CA CYS A 50 25.82 6.81 -16.56
C CYS A 50 24.61 7.75 -16.53
N GLY A 51 24.56 8.76 -17.43
CA GLY A 51 23.40 9.62 -17.64
C GLY A 51 22.26 9.02 -18.49
N LEU A 52 22.42 7.79 -19.00
CA LEU A 52 21.44 7.14 -19.90
C LEU A 52 20.21 6.57 -19.18
N VAL A 53 20.25 6.42 -17.85
CA VAL A 53 19.09 5.96 -17.07
C VAL A 53 17.99 7.03 -17.16
N SER A 54 16.96 6.75 -17.95
CA SER A 54 15.97 7.73 -18.40
C SER A 54 14.57 7.42 -17.87
N PRO A 55 13.80 8.45 -17.46
CA PRO A 55 12.41 8.27 -17.06
C PRO A 55 11.49 7.86 -18.22
N PHE A 56 11.99 7.90 -19.46
CA PHE A 56 11.23 7.50 -20.65
C PHE A 56 11.62 6.13 -21.21
N GLY A 57 12.79 5.60 -20.87
CA GLY A 57 13.20 4.24 -21.27
C GLY A 57 12.47 3.19 -20.45
N SER A 58 12.26 1.99 -20.98
CA SER A 58 11.76 0.83 -20.24
C SER A 58 12.74 0.38 -19.15
N ASP A 59 12.27 -0.42 -18.19
CA ASP A 59 13.13 -0.90 -17.10
C ASP A 59 14.27 -1.78 -17.62
N LEU A 60 14.03 -2.53 -18.70
CA LEU A 60 15.06 -3.35 -19.36
C LEU A 60 16.10 -2.52 -20.12
N GLU A 61 15.68 -1.44 -20.80
CA GLU A 61 16.62 -0.51 -21.45
C GLU A 61 17.49 0.21 -20.42
N ASN A 62 16.87 0.67 -19.32
CA ASN A 62 17.59 1.31 -18.22
C ASN A 62 18.54 0.33 -17.51
N TYR A 63 18.16 -0.94 -17.39
CA TYR A 63 19.04 -1.99 -16.85
C TYR A 63 20.25 -2.22 -17.75
N ASP A 64 20.07 -2.36 -19.07
CA ASP A 64 21.19 -2.59 -19.98
C ASP A 64 22.18 -1.40 -19.94
N ALA A 65 21.65 -0.16 -19.94
CA ALA A 65 22.45 1.06 -19.76
C ALA A 65 23.19 1.11 -18.41
N LEU A 66 22.54 0.69 -17.32
CA LEU A 66 23.17 0.62 -16.01
C LEU A 66 24.33 -0.38 -16.00
N VAL A 67 24.16 -1.56 -16.60
CA VAL A 67 25.22 -2.58 -16.65
C VAL A 67 26.44 -2.06 -17.43
N GLU A 68 26.23 -1.32 -18.52
CA GLU A 68 27.33 -0.66 -19.25
C GLU A 68 28.03 0.40 -18.38
N CYS A 69 27.26 1.23 -17.67
CA CYS A 69 27.80 2.22 -16.71
C CYS A 69 28.64 1.54 -15.61
N LEU A 70 28.15 0.45 -14.99
CA LEU A 70 28.86 -0.25 -13.92
C LEU A 70 30.14 -0.96 -14.36
N ARG A 71 30.29 -1.22 -15.66
CA ARG A 71 31.51 -1.80 -16.26
C ARG A 71 32.46 -0.74 -16.81
N SER A 72 32.07 0.52 -16.80
CA SER A 72 32.93 1.63 -17.19
C SER A 72 33.92 1.97 -16.08
N GLU A 73 34.98 2.70 -16.41
CA GLU A 73 35.94 3.24 -15.43
C GLU A 73 35.42 4.55 -14.77
N ALA A 74 34.10 4.67 -14.58
CA ALA A 74 33.47 5.81 -13.90
C ALA A 74 33.89 5.92 -12.43
N GLU A 75 33.79 7.13 -11.86
CA GLU A 75 33.94 7.31 -10.41
C GLU A 75 32.85 6.55 -9.62
N GLU A 76 33.22 6.04 -8.44
CA GLU A 76 32.33 5.23 -7.59
C GLU A 76 31.05 5.97 -7.18
N SER A 77 31.15 7.28 -6.94
CA SER A 77 30.01 8.15 -6.63
C SER A 77 28.98 8.16 -7.76
N VAL A 78 29.44 8.28 -9.01
CA VAL A 78 28.60 8.30 -10.21
C VAL A 78 27.89 6.96 -10.39
N MET A 79 28.60 5.85 -10.22
CA MET A 79 28.01 4.50 -10.29
C MET A 79 26.94 4.29 -9.20
N ARG A 80 27.18 4.78 -7.98
CA ARG A 80 26.23 4.70 -6.87
C ARG A 80 24.95 5.49 -7.16
N ASP A 81 25.08 6.70 -7.68
CA ASP A 81 23.94 7.54 -8.05
C ASP A 81 23.15 6.93 -9.20
N ALA A 82 23.82 6.30 -10.17
CA ALA A 82 23.16 5.58 -11.26
C ALA A 82 22.34 4.37 -10.76
N VAL A 83 22.88 3.57 -9.84
CA VAL A 83 22.15 2.45 -9.21
C VAL A 83 20.93 2.97 -8.45
N ALA A 84 21.09 4.01 -7.63
CA ALA A 84 19.99 4.59 -6.86
C ALA A 84 18.88 5.12 -7.78
N THR A 85 19.25 5.80 -8.87
CA THR A 85 18.31 6.32 -9.87
C THR A 85 17.56 5.19 -10.58
N PHE A 86 18.26 4.13 -10.99
CA PHE A 86 17.66 2.96 -11.63
C PHE A 86 16.66 2.26 -10.70
N VAL A 87 17.05 1.98 -9.45
CA VAL A 87 16.17 1.34 -8.47
C VAL A 87 14.91 2.19 -8.26
N ALA A 88 15.05 3.51 -8.05
CA ALA A 88 13.91 4.40 -7.85
C ALA A 88 12.96 4.42 -9.07
N LEU A 89 13.49 4.42 -10.29
CA LEU A 89 12.68 4.37 -11.51
C LEU A 89 11.95 3.04 -11.66
N ALA A 90 12.64 1.91 -11.50
CA ALA A 90 12.03 0.58 -11.58
C ALA A 90 10.95 0.40 -10.49
N GLU A 91 11.24 0.81 -9.25
CA GLU A 91 10.29 0.80 -8.15
C GLU A 91 9.12 1.77 -8.33
N SER A 92 9.24 2.80 -9.17
CA SER A 92 8.10 3.67 -9.51
C SER A 92 7.15 3.06 -10.54
N ARG A 93 7.61 2.02 -11.26
CA ARG A 93 6.89 1.35 -12.35
C ARG A 93 6.48 -0.07 -11.93
N GLU A 94 6.98 -1.10 -12.62
CA GLU A 94 6.63 -2.50 -12.39
C GLU A 94 7.38 -3.13 -11.20
N GLY A 95 8.51 -2.55 -10.76
CA GLY A 95 9.34 -3.08 -9.68
C GLY A 95 10.20 -4.27 -10.11
N PHE A 96 10.68 -5.03 -9.13
CA PHE A 96 11.54 -6.19 -9.34
C PHE A 96 10.82 -7.53 -9.14
N PRO A 97 11.24 -8.61 -9.84
CA PRO A 97 12.30 -8.62 -10.85
C PRO A 97 11.84 -7.93 -12.14
N LEU A 98 12.78 -7.52 -13.00
CA LEU A 98 12.41 -6.93 -14.30
C LEU A 98 11.93 -8.03 -15.23
N VAL A 99 10.75 -7.87 -15.81
CA VAL A 99 10.15 -8.89 -16.65
C VAL A 99 9.97 -8.39 -18.07
N GLY A 100 10.63 -9.05 -19.02
CA GLY A 100 10.47 -8.81 -20.46
C GLY A 100 9.71 -9.92 -21.17
N ALA A 101 9.65 -9.82 -22.50
CA ALA A 101 9.04 -10.83 -23.35
C ALA A 101 9.84 -12.14 -23.43
N GLU A 102 11.17 -12.08 -23.31
CA GLU A 102 12.07 -13.25 -23.45
C GLU A 102 13.07 -13.41 -22.30
N ARG A 103 13.07 -12.50 -21.32
CA ARG A 103 14.01 -12.54 -20.21
C ARG A 103 13.40 -12.03 -18.91
N VAL A 104 13.86 -12.60 -17.80
CA VAL A 104 13.64 -12.11 -16.45
C VAL A 104 14.99 -11.70 -15.86
N VAL A 105 15.05 -10.56 -15.20
CA VAL A 105 16.26 -10.06 -14.55
C VAL A 105 16.00 -9.89 -13.06
N PHE A 106 16.68 -10.70 -12.26
CA PHE A 106 16.73 -10.57 -10.81
C PHE A 106 17.84 -9.60 -10.46
N VAL A 107 17.55 -8.65 -9.58
CA VAL A 107 18.50 -7.63 -9.12
C VAL A 107 18.50 -7.64 -7.60
N TYR A 108 19.68 -7.52 -7.02
CA TYR A 108 19.86 -7.35 -5.60
C TYR A 108 20.89 -6.25 -5.37
N VAL A 109 20.54 -5.28 -4.53
CA VAL A 109 21.44 -4.20 -4.14
C VAL A 109 21.72 -4.36 -2.65
N ARG A 110 22.98 -4.64 -2.27
CA ARG A 110 23.37 -4.87 -0.88
C ARG A 110 23.07 -3.67 0.03
N SER A 111 23.11 -2.46 -0.51
CA SER A 111 22.81 -1.24 0.24
C SER A 111 21.32 -0.87 0.23
N ALA A 112 20.48 -1.56 -0.55
CA ALA A 112 19.04 -1.43 -0.41
C ALA A 112 18.65 -1.85 1.00
N GLN A 113 17.88 -1.01 1.69
CA GLN A 113 17.52 -1.23 3.07
C GLN A 113 16.86 -2.61 3.19
N TYR A 114 17.51 -3.52 3.91
CA TYR A 114 17.00 -4.86 4.16
C TYR A 114 15.62 -4.77 4.80
N ASP A 115 14.71 -5.64 4.35
CA ASP A 115 13.28 -5.69 4.69
C ASP A 115 12.99 -5.08 6.06
N ARG A 116 12.42 -3.86 6.10
CA ARG A 116 11.89 -3.27 7.34
C ARG A 116 10.73 -4.07 7.93
N GLU A 117 10.30 -5.11 7.24
CA GLU A 117 9.16 -5.96 7.55
C GLU A 117 9.50 -7.09 8.53
N ASP A 118 10.78 -7.40 8.79
CA ASP A 118 11.19 -8.36 9.84
C ASP A 118 11.43 -7.62 11.17
N ASP A 119 10.44 -6.81 11.55
CA ASP A 119 10.53 -5.80 12.61
C ASP A 119 10.53 -6.37 14.04
N ALA A 120 10.35 -7.69 14.18
CA ALA A 120 10.57 -8.35 15.45
C ALA A 120 12.01 -8.17 15.94
N ARG A 121 12.99 -8.07 15.01
CA ARG A 121 14.43 -7.92 15.29
C ARG A 121 15.16 -7.13 14.18
N PRO A 122 14.91 -5.83 14.02
CA PRO A 122 15.58 -5.00 13.01
C PRO A 122 17.11 -4.99 13.15
N GLU A 123 17.64 -5.23 14.34
CA GLU A 123 19.08 -5.41 14.58
C GLU A 123 19.67 -6.66 13.88
N GLU A 124 18.85 -7.67 13.57
CA GLU A 124 19.26 -8.85 12.81
C GLU A 124 19.21 -8.60 11.29
N ASP A 125 18.27 -7.79 10.78
CA ASP A 125 18.17 -7.44 9.35
C ASP A 125 19.42 -6.73 8.83
N PHE A 126 19.97 -5.83 9.63
CA PHE A 126 21.16 -5.05 9.28
C PHE A 126 22.47 -5.67 9.80
N ASN A 127 22.43 -6.90 10.34
CA ASN A 127 23.63 -7.56 10.83
C ASN A 127 24.56 -7.93 9.66
N PRO A 128 25.80 -7.42 9.60
CA PRO A 128 26.80 -7.79 8.57
C PRO A 128 27.09 -9.30 8.49
N GLY A 129 26.67 -10.07 9.50
CA GLY A 129 26.74 -11.52 9.56
C GLY A 129 25.54 -12.27 8.97
N ARG A 130 24.41 -11.63 8.61
CA ARG A 130 23.20 -12.37 8.21
C ARG A 130 23.18 -12.78 6.74
N ARG A 131 23.70 -11.95 5.83
CA ARG A 131 23.61 -12.16 4.37
C ARG A 131 24.95 -11.89 3.68
N ARG A 132 25.75 -12.94 3.49
CA ARG A 132 27.06 -12.96 2.83
C ARG A 132 26.98 -13.61 1.46
N GLU A 133 27.95 -13.27 0.62
CA GLU A 133 28.12 -13.90 -0.69
C GLU A 133 28.48 -15.39 -0.59
N PRO A 134 28.14 -16.20 -1.61
CA PRO A 134 27.42 -15.81 -2.83
C PRO A 134 25.92 -15.55 -2.57
N VAL A 135 25.38 -14.52 -3.21
CA VAL A 135 23.93 -14.30 -3.26
C VAL A 135 23.37 -15.07 -4.45
N ARG A 136 22.31 -15.83 -4.23
CA ARG A 136 21.68 -16.72 -5.21
C ARG A 136 20.19 -16.43 -5.30
N VAL A 137 19.55 -16.85 -6.38
CA VAL A 137 18.09 -16.80 -6.53
C VAL A 137 17.53 -18.20 -6.73
N ALA A 138 16.46 -18.52 -6.02
CA ALA A 138 15.78 -19.80 -6.11
C ALA A 138 14.27 -19.56 -6.24
N GLY A 139 13.61 -20.28 -7.14
CA GLY A 139 12.18 -20.13 -7.35
C GLY A 139 11.61 -21.19 -8.28
N ASP A 140 10.34 -21.00 -8.66
CA ASP A 140 9.60 -21.98 -9.46
C ASP A 140 10.29 -22.24 -10.82
N PHE A 141 10.96 -21.24 -11.39
CA PHE A 141 11.67 -21.32 -12.68
C PHE A 141 12.94 -22.18 -12.67
N ASN A 142 13.48 -22.54 -11.50
CA ASN A 142 14.65 -23.42 -11.37
C ASN A 142 14.44 -24.55 -10.36
N ASN A 143 13.18 -24.94 -10.10
CA ASN A 143 12.81 -25.96 -9.12
C ASN A 143 13.43 -25.70 -7.73
N TRP A 144 13.52 -24.43 -7.33
CA TRP A 144 14.06 -24.02 -6.04
C TRP A 144 15.55 -24.38 -5.82
N ASP A 145 16.30 -24.66 -6.89
CA ASP A 145 17.74 -24.92 -6.83
C ASP A 145 18.54 -23.60 -6.77
N GLY A 146 18.78 -23.11 -5.55
CA GLY A 146 19.61 -21.93 -5.33
C GLY A 146 21.08 -22.13 -5.72
N ALA A 147 21.63 -23.34 -5.65
CA ALA A 147 23.06 -23.58 -5.89
C ALA A 147 23.46 -23.30 -7.35
N ALA A 148 22.54 -23.50 -8.30
CA ALA A 148 22.79 -23.30 -9.73
C ALA A 148 22.56 -21.84 -10.22
N ALA A 149 22.14 -20.93 -9.34
CA ALA A 149 21.61 -19.61 -9.71
C ALA A 149 22.24 -18.45 -8.92
N GLU A 150 23.57 -18.46 -8.83
CA GLU A 150 24.35 -17.34 -8.27
C GLU A 150 24.16 -16.06 -9.09
N LEU A 151 23.89 -14.95 -8.38
CA LEU A 151 23.87 -13.60 -8.93
C LEU A 151 25.30 -13.13 -9.16
N GLN A 152 25.52 -12.55 -10.33
CA GLN A 152 26.79 -11.95 -10.70
C GLN A 152 26.92 -10.60 -9.99
N ARG A 153 28.03 -10.43 -9.28
CA ARG A 153 28.43 -9.14 -8.71
C ARG A 153 29.02 -8.27 -9.83
N GLU A 154 28.43 -7.09 -10.04
CA GLU A 154 29.04 -6.03 -10.85
C GLU A 154 29.88 -5.11 -9.95
N SER A 155 30.07 -3.84 -10.31
CA SER A 155 30.75 -2.87 -9.45
C SER A 155 29.92 -2.52 -8.20
N GLY A 156 30.61 -2.25 -7.10
CA GLY A 156 30.00 -1.79 -5.85
C GLY A 156 29.08 -2.84 -5.18
N ASP A 157 27.85 -2.45 -4.91
CA ASP A 157 26.86 -3.22 -4.14
C ASP A 157 25.76 -3.85 -5.02
N PHE A 158 25.95 -3.87 -6.34
CA PHE A 158 24.95 -4.34 -7.30
C PHE A 158 25.21 -5.78 -7.74
N PHE A 159 24.18 -6.62 -7.62
CA PHE A 159 24.16 -8.03 -7.98
C PHE A 159 22.99 -8.29 -8.92
N HIS A 160 23.17 -9.16 -9.90
CA HIS A 160 22.07 -9.48 -10.83
C HIS A 160 22.18 -10.88 -11.44
N ARG A 161 21.07 -11.39 -11.93
CA ARG A 161 21.01 -12.60 -12.74
C ARG A 161 19.92 -12.48 -13.79
N SER A 162 20.30 -12.69 -15.05
CA SER A 162 19.35 -12.77 -16.15
C SER A 162 19.10 -14.22 -16.56
N PHE A 163 17.83 -14.54 -16.79
CA PHE A 163 17.41 -15.82 -17.37
C PHE A 163 16.67 -15.58 -18.67
N LYS A 164 17.03 -16.30 -19.73
CA LYS A 164 16.29 -16.31 -21.00
C LYS A 164 15.11 -17.28 -20.87
N MET A 165 13.93 -16.74 -20.57
CA MET A 165 12.71 -17.51 -20.33
C MET A 165 11.48 -16.63 -20.53
N ILE A 166 10.37 -17.25 -20.92
CA ILE A 166 9.05 -16.64 -21.05
C ILE A 166 8.25 -17.05 -19.80
N VAL A 167 7.76 -16.08 -19.05
CA VAL A 167 6.79 -16.33 -17.96
C VAL A 167 5.42 -16.42 -18.62
N ALA A 168 4.78 -17.59 -18.58
CA ALA A 168 3.42 -17.72 -19.11
C ALA A 168 2.44 -16.83 -18.32
N ALA A 169 1.32 -16.44 -18.94
CA ALA A 169 0.39 -15.52 -18.30
C ALA A 169 -0.33 -16.14 -17.09
N ASP A 170 -0.54 -17.46 -17.13
CA ASP A 170 -1.12 -18.25 -16.06
C ASP A 170 -0.12 -18.61 -14.94
N ASP A 171 1.18 -18.41 -15.17
CA ASP A 171 2.22 -18.75 -14.22
C ASP A 171 2.41 -17.65 -13.15
N ARG A 172 2.16 -18.02 -11.89
CA ARG A 172 2.58 -17.24 -10.72
C ARG A 172 3.91 -17.77 -10.20
N TRP A 173 5.01 -17.36 -10.84
CA TRP A 173 6.34 -17.76 -10.37
C TRP A 173 6.73 -17.00 -9.11
N ARG A 174 7.07 -17.78 -8.08
CA ARG A 174 7.55 -17.29 -6.79
C ARG A 174 9.05 -17.56 -6.66
N TYR A 175 9.72 -16.75 -5.85
CA TYR A 175 11.16 -16.87 -5.61
C TYR A 175 11.57 -16.28 -4.26
N LYS A 176 12.72 -16.73 -3.77
CA LYS A 176 13.47 -16.11 -2.68
C LYS A 176 14.92 -15.90 -3.09
N LEU A 177 15.58 -14.95 -2.44
CA LEU A 177 17.03 -14.82 -2.47
C LEU A 177 17.64 -15.70 -1.39
N VAL A 178 18.84 -16.22 -1.67
CA VAL A 178 19.57 -17.10 -0.76
C VAL A 178 20.99 -16.55 -0.57
N ALA A 179 21.38 -16.33 0.68
CA ALA A 179 22.72 -15.88 1.05
C ALA A 179 23.32 -16.80 2.12
N LYS A 180 24.61 -16.66 2.40
CA LYS A 180 25.27 -17.34 3.52
C LYS A 180 25.22 -16.49 4.78
N ASP A 181 24.93 -17.07 5.94
CA ASP A 181 25.10 -16.35 7.19
C ASP A 181 26.57 -16.36 7.68
N SER A 182 26.78 -15.94 8.92
CA SER A 182 28.10 -15.88 9.53
C SER A 182 28.71 -17.25 9.83
N THR A 183 27.87 -18.28 9.93
CA THR A 183 28.22 -19.67 10.22
C THR A 183 28.44 -20.48 8.93
N GLY A 184 28.00 -19.98 7.79
CA GLY A 184 28.07 -20.62 6.47
C GLY A 184 26.79 -21.38 6.08
N GLU A 185 25.71 -21.23 6.85
CA GLU A 185 24.39 -21.77 6.57
C GLU A 185 23.61 -20.89 5.57
N ASP A 186 22.63 -21.50 4.88
CA ASP A 186 21.80 -20.79 3.92
C ASP A 186 20.68 -20.02 4.64
N VAL A 187 20.58 -18.72 4.34
CA VAL A 187 19.48 -17.85 4.77
C VAL A 187 18.65 -17.49 3.56
N TRP A 188 17.35 -17.74 3.66
CA TRP A 188 16.35 -17.49 2.62
C TRP A 188 15.53 -16.26 2.98
N PHE A 189 15.35 -15.34 2.03
CA PHE A 189 14.64 -14.09 2.27
C PHE A 189 13.91 -13.62 1.02
N SER A 190 12.80 -12.90 1.19
CA SER A 190 12.14 -12.17 0.10
C SER A 190 13.11 -11.17 -0.51
N ASP A 191 12.98 -10.92 -1.81
CA ASP A 191 13.69 -9.85 -2.47
C ASP A 191 13.23 -8.48 -1.91
N PRO A 192 14.11 -7.74 -1.21
CA PRO A 192 13.74 -6.47 -0.57
C PRO A 192 13.38 -5.38 -1.56
N LEU A 193 13.74 -5.53 -2.83
CA LEU A 193 13.37 -4.62 -3.90
C LEU A 193 12.10 -5.06 -4.63
N SER A 194 11.68 -6.32 -4.49
CA SER A 194 10.45 -6.77 -5.11
C SER A 194 9.25 -6.06 -4.49
N ARG A 195 8.45 -5.41 -5.33
CA ARG A 195 7.19 -4.82 -4.88
C ARG A 195 6.15 -5.89 -4.64
N ARG A 196 6.21 -6.96 -5.41
CA ARG A 196 5.18 -7.99 -5.45
C ARG A 196 5.56 -9.14 -4.52
N PHE A 197 4.58 -9.58 -3.74
CA PHE A 197 4.83 -10.63 -2.77
C PHE A 197 3.60 -11.49 -2.50
N ASP A 198 3.84 -12.55 -1.75
CA ASP A 198 2.87 -13.42 -1.11
C ASP A 198 3.45 -13.90 0.23
N PHE A 199 2.77 -14.86 0.86
CA PHE A 199 3.24 -15.57 2.03
C PHE A 199 3.30 -17.08 1.77
N ASP A 200 4.35 -17.72 2.30
CA ASP A 200 4.49 -19.17 2.39
C ASP A 200 4.68 -19.61 3.85
N GLU A 201 4.87 -20.91 4.08
CA GLU A 201 5.12 -21.47 5.41
C GLU A 201 6.40 -20.91 6.09
N ASN A 202 7.25 -20.20 5.33
CA ASN A 202 8.49 -19.58 5.77
C ASN A 202 8.42 -18.04 5.67
N GLY A 203 7.21 -17.46 5.73
CA GLY A 203 6.98 -16.01 5.71
C GLY A 203 6.88 -15.44 4.29
N ARG A 204 7.27 -14.17 4.13
CA ARG A 204 7.14 -13.46 2.85
C ARG A 204 7.93 -14.15 1.73
N ILE A 205 7.35 -14.16 0.55
CA ILE A 205 7.93 -14.69 -0.68
C ILE A 205 7.72 -13.69 -1.83
N SER A 206 8.72 -13.48 -2.66
CA SER A 206 8.62 -12.55 -3.78
C SER A 206 8.04 -13.23 -5.01
N ILE A 207 7.39 -12.47 -5.87
CA ILE A 207 6.77 -13.02 -7.09
C ILE A 207 7.25 -12.28 -8.35
N VAL A 208 7.44 -13.03 -9.42
CA VAL A 208 7.83 -12.51 -10.73
C VAL A 208 6.63 -11.85 -11.41
N ARG A 209 5.48 -12.53 -11.40
CA ARG A 209 4.18 -12.06 -11.91
C ARG A 209 3.07 -12.57 -11.00
N GLY A 210 1.93 -11.88 -10.95
CA GLY A 210 0.74 -12.29 -10.19
C GLY A 210 0.06 -13.55 -10.73
N GLY A 211 0.16 -13.79 -12.03
CA GLY A 211 -0.60 -14.82 -12.75
C GLY A 211 -2.03 -14.38 -13.08
N ASP A 212 -2.73 -15.17 -13.89
CA ASP A 212 -4.12 -14.88 -14.30
C ASP A 212 -5.17 -15.57 -13.40
N ALA A 213 -4.78 -16.58 -12.63
CA ALA A 213 -5.70 -17.42 -11.86
C ALA A 213 -6.01 -16.88 -10.45
N GLN A 214 -5.14 -16.06 -9.89
CA GLN A 214 -5.20 -15.53 -8.54
C GLN A 214 -4.59 -14.13 -8.48
N GLY A 215 -5.03 -13.34 -7.51
CA GLY A 215 -4.49 -12.05 -7.18
C GLY A 215 -3.18 -12.13 -6.40
N HIS A 216 -2.60 -10.95 -6.20
CA HIS A 216 -1.31 -10.81 -5.53
C HIS A 216 -1.19 -9.52 -4.74
N LEU A 217 -0.22 -9.49 -3.83
CA LEU A 217 0.07 -8.32 -3.02
C LEU A 217 1.19 -7.49 -3.62
N GLU A 218 1.07 -6.17 -3.52
CA GLU A 218 2.11 -5.20 -3.82
C GLU A 218 2.37 -4.26 -2.64
N THR A 219 3.63 -3.90 -2.40
CA THR A 219 4.01 -2.83 -1.47
C THR A 219 4.36 -1.58 -2.25
N VAL A 220 3.76 -0.45 -1.88
CA VAL A 220 4.24 0.89 -2.24
C VAL A 220 5.01 1.42 -1.06
N ARG A 221 6.34 1.45 -1.21
CA ARG A 221 7.26 1.86 -0.16
C ARG A 221 7.29 3.38 0.01
N GLU A 222 7.57 3.82 1.23
CA GLU A 222 7.93 5.21 1.54
C GLU A 222 6.91 6.24 1.00
N VAL A 223 5.62 5.95 1.15
CA VAL A 223 4.57 6.91 0.81
C VAL A 223 4.68 8.10 1.76
N VAL A 224 5.25 9.19 1.25
CA VAL A 224 5.43 10.43 2.00
C VAL A 224 4.09 11.10 2.22
N SER A 225 3.73 11.33 3.48
CA SER A 225 2.61 12.17 3.88
C SER A 225 3.08 13.53 4.34
N GLN A 226 2.70 14.57 3.61
CA GLN A 226 3.02 15.95 3.99
C GLN A 226 2.10 16.40 5.14
N SER A 227 0.84 15.98 5.14
CA SER A 227 -0.12 16.31 6.20
C SER A 227 0.24 15.74 7.57
N LEU A 228 0.87 14.56 7.59
CA LEU A 228 1.30 13.87 8.82
C LEU A 228 2.79 14.09 9.14
N GLY A 229 3.60 14.49 8.15
CA GLY A 229 5.04 14.70 8.33
C GLY A 229 5.83 13.41 8.52
N ILE A 230 5.34 12.30 7.94
CA ILE A 230 5.96 10.98 8.01
C ILE A 230 5.96 10.30 6.63
N ALA A 231 6.72 9.22 6.49
CA ALA A 231 6.57 8.28 5.38
C ALA A 231 6.13 6.91 5.94
N ARG A 232 5.35 6.16 5.16
CA ARG A 232 4.95 4.79 5.51
C ARG A 232 4.81 3.93 4.27
N ASP A 233 4.98 2.63 4.45
CA ASP A 233 4.64 1.67 3.40
C ASP A 233 3.12 1.49 3.34
N VAL A 234 2.61 1.13 2.17
CA VAL A 234 1.19 0.83 1.92
C VAL A 234 1.10 -0.47 1.16
N TYR A 235 0.19 -1.35 1.57
CA TYR A 235 -0.03 -2.64 0.93
C TYR A 235 -1.22 -2.55 -0.02
N LEU A 236 -1.13 -3.23 -1.15
CA LEU A 236 -2.20 -3.34 -2.12
C LEU A 236 -2.45 -4.80 -2.45
N TYR A 237 -3.71 -5.20 -2.48
CA TYR A 237 -4.13 -6.40 -3.18
C TYR A 237 -4.59 -6.03 -4.59
N LEU A 238 -4.04 -6.73 -5.58
CA LEU A 238 -4.41 -6.65 -6.98
C LEU A 238 -5.15 -7.93 -7.38
N PRO A 239 -6.30 -7.83 -8.07
CA PRO A 239 -7.13 -8.97 -8.40
C PRO A 239 -6.47 -9.91 -9.43
N ARG A 240 -7.01 -11.12 -9.55
CA ARG A 240 -6.62 -12.07 -10.60
C ARG A 240 -6.65 -11.44 -11.99
N GLY A 241 -5.65 -11.77 -12.81
CA GLY A 241 -5.53 -11.26 -14.17
C GLY A 241 -5.18 -9.77 -14.28
N TYR A 242 -4.94 -9.08 -13.16
CA TYR A 242 -4.59 -7.65 -13.17
C TYR A 242 -3.40 -7.40 -14.10
N ASP A 243 -2.29 -8.12 -13.97
CA ASP A 243 -1.04 -7.90 -14.74
C ASP A 243 -1.20 -8.01 -16.27
N PHE A 244 -2.27 -8.67 -16.76
CA PHE A 244 -2.46 -8.97 -18.18
C PHE A 244 -3.67 -8.26 -18.80
N GLY A 245 -4.58 -7.75 -17.96
CA GLY A 245 -5.78 -7.03 -18.38
C GLY A 245 -5.58 -5.53 -18.56
N THR A 246 -6.52 -4.92 -19.30
CA THR A 246 -6.62 -3.46 -19.45
C THR A 246 -7.73 -2.84 -18.59
N ASP A 247 -8.45 -3.67 -17.86
CA ASP A 247 -9.61 -3.24 -17.08
C ASP A 247 -9.22 -2.30 -15.94
N ARG A 248 -10.19 -1.45 -15.58
CA ARG A 248 -10.11 -0.57 -14.42
C ARG A 248 -11.07 -1.05 -13.33
N TYR A 249 -10.58 -1.02 -12.11
CA TYR A 249 -11.20 -1.68 -10.96
C TYR A 249 -11.66 -0.67 -9.90
N PRO A 250 -12.77 -0.93 -9.19
CA PRO A 250 -13.10 -0.20 -7.98
C PRO A 250 -12.08 -0.47 -6.87
N VAL A 251 -12.03 0.39 -5.86
CA VAL A 251 -10.99 0.37 -4.82
C VAL A 251 -11.61 0.44 -3.42
N LEU A 252 -11.16 -0.46 -2.54
CA LEU A 252 -11.42 -0.41 -1.11
C LEU A 252 -10.20 0.12 -0.36
N TYR A 253 -10.32 1.22 0.35
CA TYR A 253 -9.30 1.68 1.30
C TYR A 253 -9.59 1.09 2.67
N MET A 254 -8.63 0.36 3.23
CA MET A 254 -8.74 -0.28 4.53
C MET A 254 -7.69 0.24 5.51
N HIS A 255 -8.11 0.45 6.75
CA HIS A 255 -7.22 0.80 7.85
C HIS A 255 -6.59 -0.44 8.48
N ASP A 256 -5.57 -0.24 9.32
CA ASP A 256 -4.83 -1.32 9.98
C ASP A 256 -4.22 -2.31 8.98
N GLY A 257 -3.55 -1.78 7.94
CA GLY A 257 -2.90 -2.58 6.88
C GLY A 257 -1.99 -3.70 7.39
N ASN A 258 -1.38 -3.52 8.57
CA ASN A 258 -0.54 -4.51 9.26
C ASN A 258 -1.31 -5.78 9.70
N ASN A 259 -2.64 -5.77 9.66
CA ASN A 259 -3.49 -6.87 10.08
C ASN A 259 -4.33 -7.46 8.92
N LEU A 260 -4.21 -6.92 7.71
CA LEU A 260 -5.11 -7.29 6.61
C LEU A 260 -4.67 -8.54 5.86
N PHE A 261 -3.36 -8.76 5.75
CA PHE A 261 -2.78 -9.78 4.89
C PHE A 261 -1.80 -10.70 5.61
N ASP A 262 -1.15 -10.22 6.68
CA ASP A 262 -0.15 -11.00 7.42
C ASP A 262 0.00 -10.50 8.86
N THR A 263 0.13 -11.44 9.78
CA THR A 263 0.32 -11.22 11.22
C THR A 263 1.77 -10.96 11.63
N GLY A 264 2.74 -11.14 10.71
CA GLY A 264 4.15 -10.90 10.96
C GLY A 264 4.57 -9.44 10.91
N GLN A 265 3.67 -8.52 10.52
CA GLN A 265 4.00 -7.12 10.27
C GLN A 265 4.09 -6.27 11.56
N PRO A 266 4.85 -5.16 11.52
CA PRO A 266 4.93 -4.21 12.63
C PRO A 266 3.59 -3.71 13.16
N ASN A 267 3.47 -3.68 14.48
CA ASN A 267 2.26 -3.20 15.19
C ASN A 267 0.98 -3.98 14.83
N SER A 268 1.11 -5.18 14.27
CA SER A 268 -0.03 -6.07 14.05
C SER A 268 -0.57 -6.58 15.40
N ALA A 269 -1.89 -6.55 15.54
CA ALA A 269 -2.56 -7.31 16.59
C ALA A 269 -2.50 -8.84 16.31
N PRO A 270 -2.71 -9.70 17.33
CA PRO A 270 -2.77 -11.14 17.11
C PRO A 270 -3.91 -11.53 16.16
N GLY A 271 -3.56 -12.09 15.01
CA GLY A 271 -4.52 -12.51 14.00
C GLY A 271 -4.59 -11.57 12.79
N THR A 272 -5.28 -12.05 11.77
CA THR A 272 -5.33 -11.45 10.43
C THR A 272 -6.76 -11.45 9.92
N TRP A 273 -7.07 -10.48 9.07
CA TRP A 273 -8.34 -10.41 8.37
C TRP A 273 -8.38 -11.25 7.10
N ASP A 274 -7.23 -11.75 6.62
CA ASP A 274 -7.07 -12.51 5.36
C ASP A 274 -7.94 -11.96 4.24
N VAL A 275 -7.91 -10.63 4.07
CA VAL A 275 -8.89 -9.93 3.22
C VAL A 275 -8.73 -10.35 1.76
N ASP A 276 -7.50 -10.60 1.34
CA ASP A 276 -7.16 -11.17 0.04
C ASP A 276 -7.81 -12.54 -0.16
N ALA A 277 -7.72 -13.46 0.81
CA ALA A 277 -8.34 -14.78 0.72
C ALA A 277 -9.88 -14.70 0.66
N VAL A 278 -10.49 -13.81 1.46
CA VAL A 278 -11.94 -13.56 1.41
C VAL A 278 -12.34 -12.96 0.05
N SER A 279 -11.55 -12.02 -0.47
CA SER A 279 -11.76 -11.40 -1.78
C SER A 279 -11.72 -12.43 -2.91
N GLU A 280 -10.70 -13.29 -2.92
CA GLU A 280 -10.55 -14.39 -3.89
C GLU A 280 -11.72 -15.37 -3.85
N ALA A 281 -12.20 -15.72 -2.65
CA ALA A 281 -13.34 -16.62 -2.49
C ALA A 281 -14.66 -16.01 -2.99
N GLU A 282 -14.87 -14.71 -2.79
CA GLU A 282 -16.09 -14.02 -3.22
C GLU A 282 -16.11 -13.68 -4.72
N THR A 283 -14.95 -13.29 -5.27
CA THR A 283 -14.76 -13.03 -6.72
C THR A 283 -14.81 -14.32 -7.53
N GLY A 284 -14.09 -15.36 -7.10
CA GLY A 284 -14.11 -16.68 -7.74
C GLY A 284 -15.50 -17.34 -7.73
N ALA A 285 -16.35 -16.99 -6.77
CA ALA A 285 -17.75 -17.43 -6.73
C ALA A 285 -18.73 -16.51 -7.48
N GLY A 286 -18.26 -15.44 -8.11
CA GLY A 286 -19.08 -14.49 -8.87
C GLY A 286 -20.04 -13.67 -8.01
N ARG A 287 -19.81 -13.56 -6.70
CA ARG A 287 -20.65 -12.78 -5.77
C ARG A 287 -20.17 -11.35 -5.60
N VAL A 288 -18.91 -11.10 -5.92
CA VAL A 288 -18.23 -9.81 -5.87
C VAL A 288 -17.48 -9.62 -7.18
N ARG A 289 -17.47 -8.41 -7.74
CA ARG A 289 -16.62 -8.07 -8.90
C ARG A 289 -15.18 -7.89 -8.46
N GLU A 290 -14.24 -8.09 -9.38
CA GLU A 290 -12.83 -7.82 -9.15
C GLU A 290 -12.60 -6.37 -8.70
N HIS A 291 -11.73 -6.19 -7.71
CA HIS A 291 -11.48 -4.91 -7.05
C HIS A 291 -10.07 -4.86 -6.48
N LEU A 292 -9.56 -3.65 -6.23
CA LEU A 292 -8.32 -3.44 -5.49
C LEU A 292 -8.63 -3.20 -4.02
N ILE A 293 -7.69 -3.57 -3.15
CA ILE A 293 -7.72 -3.23 -1.73
C ILE A 293 -6.43 -2.51 -1.40
N VAL A 294 -6.53 -1.32 -0.81
CA VAL A 294 -5.40 -0.51 -0.32
C VAL A 294 -5.40 -0.59 1.19
N GLY A 295 -4.51 -1.40 1.76
CA GLY A 295 -4.28 -1.52 3.19
C GLY A 295 -3.33 -0.44 3.67
N ILE A 296 -3.77 0.38 4.62
CA ILE A 296 -2.99 1.49 5.18
C ILE A 296 -2.49 1.09 6.58
N PRO A 297 -1.20 0.70 6.72
CA PRO A 297 -0.58 0.47 8.01
C PRO A 297 -0.85 1.57 9.03
N ASN A 298 -1.14 1.13 10.25
CA ASN A 298 -1.09 2.00 11.42
C ASN A 298 0.37 2.14 11.89
N ASN A 299 0.60 2.98 12.89
CA ASN A 299 1.89 3.18 13.53
C ASN A 299 1.68 3.45 15.03
N ALA A 300 2.76 3.78 15.75
CA ALA A 300 2.70 4.12 17.18
C ALA A 300 1.73 5.27 17.52
N ASN A 301 1.40 6.14 16.56
CA ASN A 301 0.42 7.23 16.69
C ASN A 301 -0.99 6.87 16.16
N ARG A 302 -1.34 5.58 16.08
CA ARG A 302 -2.67 5.11 15.61
C ARG A 302 -3.84 5.85 16.24
N MET A 303 -3.82 6.05 17.57
CA MET A 303 -4.89 6.79 18.27
C MET A 303 -4.97 8.25 17.82
N GLY A 304 -3.83 8.91 17.59
CA GLY A 304 -3.77 10.26 17.03
C GLY A 304 -4.46 10.32 15.67
N GLU A 305 -4.00 9.48 14.75
CA GLU A 305 -4.42 9.47 13.35
C GLU A 305 -5.88 9.05 13.15
N TYR A 306 -6.38 8.10 13.94
CA TYR A 306 -7.70 7.49 13.72
C TYR A 306 -8.84 8.16 14.48
N THR A 307 -8.61 9.31 15.12
CA THR A 307 -9.62 9.96 15.96
C THR A 307 -9.79 11.44 15.63
N HIS A 308 -11.04 11.89 15.55
CA HIS A 308 -11.39 13.26 15.15
C HIS A 308 -11.23 14.28 16.27
N VAL A 309 -11.22 13.83 17.53
CA VAL A 309 -11.09 14.66 18.73
C VAL A 309 -10.24 13.94 19.77
N LYS A 310 -9.81 14.67 20.80
CA LYS A 310 -9.16 14.06 21.95
C LYS A 310 -10.17 13.28 22.81
N GLU A 311 -9.68 12.25 23.45
CA GLU A 311 -10.40 11.47 24.47
C GLU A 311 -9.51 11.25 25.71
N SER A 312 -10.14 11.05 26.87
CA SER A 312 -9.45 10.63 28.09
C SER A 312 -9.26 9.12 28.10
N ILE A 313 -8.03 8.68 27.90
CA ILE A 313 -7.63 7.27 28.03
C ILE A 313 -6.62 7.19 29.17
N ASP A 314 -6.92 6.41 30.21
CA ASP A 314 -6.10 6.26 31.42
C ASP A 314 -5.67 7.61 32.04
N GLY A 315 -6.57 8.59 32.00
CA GLY A 315 -6.35 9.94 32.53
C GLY A 315 -5.53 10.87 31.63
N GLN A 316 -5.15 10.44 30.43
CA GLN A 316 -4.42 11.25 29.45
C GLN A 316 -5.31 11.64 28.27
N ALA A 317 -5.18 12.88 27.80
CA ALA A 317 -5.91 13.37 26.64
C ALA A 317 -5.15 13.01 25.34
N LEU A 318 -5.60 11.97 24.64
CA LEU A 318 -4.98 11.42 23.42
C LEU A 318 -5.91 11.57 22.21
N GLY A 319 -5.36 11.58 20.99
CA GLY A 319 -6.16 11.65 19.76
C GLY A 319 -6.25 13.03 19.10
N GLY A 320 -7.06 13.11 18.04
CA GLY A 320 -7.48 14.37 17.42
C GLY A 320 -6.72 14.80 16.17
N ASP A 321 -5.92 13.94 15.55
CA ASP A 321 -5.23 14.23 14.27
C ASP A 321 -6.01 13.72 13.04
N GLY A 322 -7.27 13.28 13.21
CA GLY A 322 -8.10 12.72 12.13
C GLY A 322 -8.22 13.58 10.88
N ASP A 323 -8.19 14.92 10.98
CA ASP A 323 -8.17 15.81 9.80
C ASP A 323 -6.86 15.70 8.98
N LYS A 324 -5.72 15.50 9.64
CA LYS A 324 -4.44 15.32 8.95
C LYS A 324 -4.40 13.95 8.27
N TYR A 325 -4.89 12.92 8.95
CA TYR A 325 -4.99 11.58 8.38
C TYR A 325 -5.98 11.52 7.21
N ALA A 326 -7.15 12.15 7.34
CA ALA A 326 -8.11 12.28 6.24
C ALA A 326 -7.48 12.96 5.01
N ARG A 327 -6.70 14.02 5.23
CA ARG A 327 -5.95 14.69 4.16
C ARG A 327 -4.94 13.77 3.48
N PHE A 328 -4.20 12.98 4.27
CA PHE A 328 -3.28 11.98 3.73
C PHE A 328 -4.02 11.00 2.82
N VAL A 329 -5.10 10.37 3.31
CA VAL A 329 -5.86 9.38 2.54
C VAL A 329 -6.41 9.98 1.25
N VAL A 330 -7.03 11.16 1.32
CA VAL A 330 -7.79 11.75 0.20
C VAL A 330 -6.93 12.52 -0.79
N GLN A 331 -5.95 13.30 -0.31
CA GLN A 331 -5.21 14.25 -1.14
C GLN A 331 -3.81 13.77 -1.52
N GLU A 332 -3.28 12.76 -0.83
CA GLU A 332 -1.91 12.28 -1.03
C GLU A 332 -1.92 10.82 -1.52
N LEU A 333 -2.54 9.91 -0.76
CA LEU A 333 -2.53 8.48 -1.07
C LEU A 333 -3.45 8.13 -2.24
N LYS A 334 -4.74 8.51 -2.22
CA LYS A 334 -5.67 8.16 -3.30
C LYS A 334 -5.17 8.65 -4.68
N PRO A 335 -4.71 9.91 -4.85
CA PRO A 335 -4.14 10.35 -6.13
C PRO A 335 -2.91 9.55 -6.57
N LEU A 336 -2.05 9.16 -5.63
CA LEU A 336 -0.90 8.29 -5.93
C LEU A 336 -1.35 6.93 -6.45
N VAL A 337 -2.33 6.30 -5.78
CA VAL A 337 -2.89 5.01 -6.22
C VAL A 337 -3.56 5.15 -7.59
N ASP A 338 -4.35 6.21 -7.80
CA ASP A 338 -5.06 6.47 -9.06
C ASP A 338 -4.14 6.78 -10.25
N ALA A 339 -2.94 7.30 -9.98
CA ALA A 339 -1.92 7.57 -11.00
C ALA A 339 -1.15 6.30 -11.38
N ARG A 340 -0.94 5.41 -10.41
CA ARG A 340 -0.08 4.23 -10.55
C ARG A 340 -0.82 2.95 -10.95
N TYR A 341 -2.07 2.80 -10.50
CA TYR A 341 -2.87 1.60 -10.72
C TYR A 341 -4.09 1.87 -11.62
N ARG A 342 -4.63 0.81 -12.21
CA ARG A 342 -5.83 0.87 -13.07
C ARG A 342 -7.09 0.96 -12.22
N THR A 343 -7.27 2.09 -11.55
CA THR A 343 -8.48 2.35 -10.75
C THR A 343 -9.59 2.99 -11.60
N ARG A 344 -10.83 2.77 -11.17
CA ARG A 344 -11.98 3.64 -11.47
C ARG A 344 -12.02 4.72 -10.39
N ARG A 345 -11.80 5.97 -10.80
CA ARG A 345 -11.42 7.05 -9.87
C ARG A 345 -12.61 7.72 -9.20
N GLU A 346 -13.78 7.55 -9.79
CA GLU A 346 -15.04 8.16 -9.38
C GLU A 346 -15.51 7.62 -8.02
N ARG A 347 -16.27 8.43 -7.29
CA ARG A 347 -16.73 8.07 -5.94
C ARG A 347 -17.57 6.80 -5.94
N GLU A 348 -18.34 6.58 -7.00
CA GLU A 348 -19.20 5.40 -7.23
C GLU A 348 -18.42 4.08 -7.25
N HIS A 349 -17.09 4.15 -7.29
CA HIS A 349 -16.19 3.00 -7.32
C HIS A 349 -15.18 3.00 -6.17
N THR A 350 -15.37 3.87 -5.18
CA THR A 350 -14.43 4.04 -4.06
C THR A 350 -15.14 3.77 -2.73
N ALA A 351 -14.56 2.86 -1.95
CA ALA A 351 -15.01 2.46 -0.63
C ALA A 351 -13.94 2.71 0.44
N ILE A 352 -14.35 2.91 1.69
CA ILE A 352 -13.46 2.98 2.86
C ILE A 352 -14.01 2.14 4.00
N LEU A 353 -13.15 1.39 4.70
CA LEU A 353 -13.54 0.44 5.75
C LEU A 353 -12.44 0.28 6.82
N GLY A 354 -12.85 0.01 8.05
CA GLY A 354 -11.96 -0.49 9.10
C GLY A 354 -12.75 -1.04 10.29
N SER A 355 -12.04 -1.53 11.32
CA SER A 355 -12.67 -1.89 12.59
C SER A 355 -12.27 -0.99 13.74
N SER A 356 -13.03 -0.97 14.83
CA SER A 356 -12.66 -0.23 16.04
C SER A 356 -12.39 1.26 15.72
N LEU A 357 -11.19 1.77 16.02
CA LEU A 357 -10.75 3.11 15.60
C LEU A 357 -10.63 3.25 14.08
N GLY A 358 -10.27 2.19 13.35
CA GLY A 358 -10.31 2.14 11.88
C GLY A 358 -11.72 2.39 11.33
N GLY A 359 -12.75 1.82 11.97
CA GLY A 359 -14.15 2.09 11.62
C GLY A 359 -14.57 3.53 11.94
N LEU A 360 -14.12 4.05 13.09
CA LEU A 360 -14.33 5.46 13.46
C LEU A 360 -13.75 6.43 12.41
N ILE A 361 -12.49 6.24 12.00
CA ILE A 361 -11.83 7.13 11.04
C ILE A 361 -12.40 6.96 9.62
N SER A 362 -12.84 5.75 9.23
CA SER A 362 -13.58 5.53 7.98
C SER A 362 -14.84 6.39 7.91
N PHE A 363 -15.66 6.37 8.98
CA PHE A 363 -16.85 7.20 9.06
C PHE A 363 -16.54 8.70 9.13
N TYR A 364 -15.45 9.09 9.80
CA TYR A 364 -15.03 10.49 9.83
C TYR A 364 -14.64 11.00 8.43
N ILE A 365 -13.81 10.24 7.71
CA ILE A 365 -13.39 10.55 6.35
C ILE A 365 -14.60 10.58 5.43
N GLY A 366 -15.49 9.57 5.50
CA GLY A 366 -16.71 9.51 4.71
C GLY A 366 -17.64 10.71 4.93
N LEU A 367 -17.73 11.23 6.16
CA LEU A 367 -18.52 12.42 6.46
C LEU A 367 -17.90 13.70 5.89
N LYS A 368 -16.57 13.82 5.91
CA LYS A 368 -15.83 15.00 5.44
C LYS A 368 -15.65 15.03 3.93
N HIS A 369 -15.55 13.86 3.31
CA HIS A 369 -15.23 13.68 1.90
C HIS A 369 -16.27 12.80 1.17
N PRO A 370 -17.57 13.17 1.23
CA PRO A 370 -18.60 12.41 0.53
C PRO A 370 -18.37 12.40 -0.98
N GLU A 371 -17.72 13.42 -1.55
CA GLU A 371 -17.34 13.52 -2.96
C GLU A 371 -16.30 12.48 -3.40
N VAL A 372 -15.65 11.80 -2.45
CA VAL A 372 -14.61 10.79 -2.72
C VAL A 372 -15.14 9.38 -2.46
N PHE A 373 -15.89 9.17 -1.38
CA PHE A 373 -16.32 7.84 -0.95
C PHE A 373 -17.83 7.69 -1.07
N LYS A 374 -18.29 6.85 -2.00
CA LYS A 374 -19.69 6.40 -2.07
C LYS A 374 -19.99 5.40 -0.95
N TYR A 375 -19.05 4.52 -0.65
CA TYR A 375 -19.25 3.43 0.31
C TYR A 375 -18.39 3.64 1.55
N VAL A 376 -19.00 3.57 2.73
CA VAL A 376 -18.36 3.82 4.03
C VAL A 376 -18.71 2.69 4.97
N GLY A 377 -17.72 1.99 5.52
CA GLY A 377 -17.94 0.85 6.38
C GLY A 377 -17.19 0.91 7.69
N GLY A 378 -17.73 0.22 8.70
CA GLY A 378 -17.13 0.14 10.01
C GLY A 378 -17.59 -1.11 10.76
N MET A 379 -16.63 -1.86 11.31
CA MET A 379 -16.86 -3.07 12.11
C MET A 379 -16.49 -2.83 13.56
N SER A 380 -17.40 -3.10 14.49
CA SER A 380 -17.19 -2.86 15.92
C SER A 380 -16.65 -1.45 16.19
N SER A 381 -17.23 -0.45 15.54
CA SER A 381 -16.63 0.89 15.46
C SER A 381 -16.73 1.65 16.77
N SER A 382 -15.66 2.35 17.17
CA SER A 382 -15.60 3.10 18.43
C SER A 382 -16.32 4.46 18.35
N PHE A 383 -17.60 4.45 17.95
CA PHE A 383 -18.38 5.69 17.76
C PHE A 383 -18.57 6.52 19.04
N TRP A 384 -18.33 5.94 20.22
CA TRP A 384 -18.34 6.62 21.51
C TRP A 384 -17.20 7.62 21.73
N TRP A 385 -16.15 7.57 20.90
CA TRP A 385 -14.93 8.35 21.10
C TRP A 385 -15.21 9.86 21.21
N GLY A 386 -14.64 10.48 22.23
CA GLY A 386 -14.79 11.89 22.59
C GLY A 386 -15.74 12.11 23.78
N SER A 387 -16.52 11.10 24.16
CA SER A 387 -17.57 11.26 25.16
C SER A 387 -17.07 11.50 26.59
N GLU A 388 -15.91 10.98 27.01
CA GLU A 388 -15.41 11.21 28.39
C GLU A 388 -14.92 12.65 28.58
N LEU A 389 -14.47 13.30 27.50
CA LEU A 389 -14.12 14.73 27.50
C LEU A 389 -15.27 15.66 27.08
N GLY A 390 -16.47 15.13 26.81
CA GLY A 390 -17.62 15.92 26.36
C GLY A 390 -17.44 16.52 24.96
N ASN A 391 -16.56 15.94 24.14
CA ASN A 391 -16.43 16.30 22.73
C ASN A 391 -17.55 15.65 21.90
N PRO A 392 -17.92 16.22 20.74
CA PRO A 392 -18.87 15.58 19.84
C PRO A 392 -18.38 14.20 19.40
N THR A 393 -19.19 13.18 19.64
CA THR A 393 -18.95 11.81 19.17
C THR A 393 -19.20 11.68 17.66
N MET A 394 -18.84 10.55 17.05
CA MET A 394 -19.14 10.36 15.63
C MET A 394 -20.64 10.39 15.34
N THR A 395 -21.43 9.78 16.24
CA THR A 395 -22.90 9.81 16.20
C THR A 395 -23.42 11.25 16.24
N ASP A 396 -22.87 12.11 17.10
CA ASP A 396 -23.26 13.52 17.18
C ASP A 396 -22.96 14.29 15.89
N LEU A 397 -21.80 14.02 15.27
CA LEU A 397 -21.41 14.65 14.01
C LEU A 397 -22.37 14.27 12.86
N TYR A 398 -22.74 13.00 12.75
CA TYR A 398 -23.70 12.53 11.75
C TYR A 398 -25.12 13.03 12.04
N ALA A 399 -25.54 13.04 13.30
CA ALA A 399 -26.82 13.64 13.71
C ALA A 399 -26.87 15.15 13.44
N GLY A 400 -25.73 15.85 13.47
CA GLY A 400 -25.62 17.27 13.14
C GLY A 400 -25.55 17.58 11.65
N ALA A 401 -25.28 16.60 10.77
CA ALA A 401 -25.11 16.83 9.34
C ALA A 401 -26.45 17.17 8.64
N ALA A 402 -26.50 18.27 7.90
CA ALA A 402 -27.76 18.78 7.32
C ALA A 402 -28.19 18.05 6.03
N ASP A 403 -27.24 17.56 5.25
CA ASP A 403 -27.42 17.13 3.86
C ASP A 403 -27.17 15.63 3.65
N LEU A 404 -27.09 14.84 4.72
CA LEU A 404 -26.59 13.47 4.67
C LEU A 404 -27.32 12.56 3.67
N SER A 405 -28.66 12.54 3.65
CA SER A 405 -29.43 11.72 2.70
C SER A 405 -29.27 12.17 1.25
N THR A 406 -28.99 13.45 1.01
CA THR A 406 -28.77 13.97 -0.36
C THR A 406 -27.37 13.68 -0.90
N ARG A 407 -26.42 13.26 -0.04
CA ARG A 407 -25.07 12.85 -0.46
C ARG A 407 -25.06 11.49 -1.14
N GLY A 408 -26.10 10.68 -0.91
CA GLY A 408 -26.28 9.36 -1.49
C GLY A 408 -25.10 8.44 -1.19
N GLN A 409 -24.60 8.40 0.05
CA GLN A 409 -23.60 7.42 0.46
C GLN A 409 -24.28 6.13 0.93
N VAL A 410 -23.56 5.01 0.85
CA VAL A 410 -23.98 3.70 1.34
C VAL A 410 -23.12 3.30 2.53
N PHE A 411 -23.76 2.90 3.62
CA PHE A 411 -23.13 2.64 4.90
C PHE A 411 -23.16 1.15 5.26
N TYR A 412 -22.03 0.60 5.72
CA TYR A 412 -21.94 -0.70 6.36
C TYR A 412 -21.63 -0.51 7.85
N LEU A 413 -22.51 -1.00 8.72
CA LEU A 413 -22.37 -0.95 10.17
C LEU A 413 -22.42 -2.38 10.73
N ASP A 414 -21.39 -2.78 11.45
CA ASP A 414 -21.30 -4.12 12.05
C ASP A 414 -20.86 -4.03 13.50
N SER A 415 -21.38 -4.93 14.33
CA SER A 415 -20.87 -5.20 15.68
C SER A 415 -21.10 -6.65 16.08
N GLY A 416 -20.22 -7.19 16.91
CA GLY A 416 -20.41 -8.45 17.60
C GLY A 416 -21.06 -8.26 18.96
N GLY A 417 -20.65 -9.09 19.93
CA GLY A 417 -21.08 -9.00 21.32
C GLY A 417 -22.60 -9.14 21.46
N GLY A 418 -23.17 -8.35 22.37
CA GLY A 418 -24.61 -8.31 22.59
C GLY A 418 -24.99 -7.11 23.46
N PRO A 419 -26.30 -6.86 23.65
CA PRO A 419 -26.72 -5.82 24.58
C PRO A 419 -26.12 -6.10 25.97
N PRO A 420 -25.62 -5.06 26.67
CA PRO A 420 -25.27 -5.16 28.09
C PRO A 420 -26.45 -5.71 28.90
N LEU A 421 -26.18 -6.30 30.06
CA LEU A 421 -27.22 -6.95 30.87
C LEU A 421 -28.34 -5.98 31.32
N ASP A 422 -28.01 -4.69 31.45
CA ASP A 422 -28.94 -3.60 31.78
C ASP A 422 -29.48 -2.85 30.55
N GLY A 423 -29.16 -3.32 29.34
CA GLY A 423 -29.53 -2.71 28.06
C GLY A 423 -28.59 -1.59 27.63
N CYS A 424 -28.91 -0.89 26.53
CA CYS A 424 -28.06 0.17 25.98
C CYS A 424 -28.17 1.51 26.73
N SER A 425 -28.04 1.48 28.06
CA SER A 425 -27.92 2.68 28.88
C SER A 425 -26.63 3.45 28.54
N MET A 426 -26.57 4.73 28.91
CA MET A 426 -25.36 5.54 28.70
C MET A 426 -24.19 5.08 29.60
N GLU A 427 -24.48 4.38 30.70
CA GLU A 427 -23.49 3.86 31.66
C GLU A 427 -23.00 2.45 31.29
N ALA A 428 -23.82 1.66 30.58
CA ALA A 428 -23.54 0.28 30.15
C ALA A 428 -22.39 0.12 29.13
N ARG A 429 -21.74 1.22 28.72
CA ARG A 429 -20.69 1.29 27.70
C ARG A 429 -19.45 0.44 28.01
N ARG A 430 -19.23 0.06 29.28
CA ARG A 430 -17.99 -0.56 29.75
C ARG A 430 -18.04 -2.10 29.82
N GLU A 431 -19.20 -2.71 29.57
CA GLU A 431 -19.36 -4.16 29.61
C GLU A 431 -19.12 -4.79 28.23
N GLY A 432 -17.86 -4.88 27.79
CA GLY A 432 -17.36 -5.90 26.85
C GLY A 432 -18.18 -6.23 25.58
N SER A 433 -18.98 -5.30 25.06
CA SER A 433 -20.06 -5.58 24.11
C SER A 433 -19.69 -5.34 22.64
N ASP A 434 -18.40 -5.34 22.30
CA ASP A 434 -17.91 -5.15 20.91
C ASP A 434 -18.55 -3.93 20.20
N ASN A 435 -18.76 -2.84 20.97
CA ASN A 435 -19.41 -1.60 20.56
C ASN A 435 -20.85 -1.75 20.02
N TYR A 436 -21.59 -2.78 20.44
CA TYR A 436 -22.98 -3.03 20.02
C TYR A 436 -23.90 -1.81 20.16
N CYS A 437 -23.96 -1.22 21.36
CA CYS A 437 -24.87 -0.11 21.62
C CYS A 437 -24.52 1.17 20.84
N ASP A 438 -23.24 1.44 20.63
CA ASP A 438 -22.81 2.61 19.87
C ASP A 438 -23.07 2.44 18.38
N THR A 439 -22.97 1.21 17.87
CA THR A 439 -23.36 0.85 16.51
C THR A 439 -24.86 1.07 16.28
N LEU A 440 -25.71 0.65 17.22
CA LEU A 440 -27.16 0.93 17.14
C LEU A 440 -27.50 2.42 17.21
N ARG A 441 -26.80 3.20 18.06
CA ARG A 441 -26.98 4.66 18.13
C ARG A 441 -26.59 5.33 16.82
N MET A 442 -25.51 4.88 16.20
CA MET A 442 -25.07 5.37 14.90
C MET A 442 -26.10 5.05 13.81
N LYS A 443 -26.61 3.81 13.75
CA LYS A 443 -27.69 3.41 12.84
C LYS A 443 -28.91 4.32 13.01
N ALA A 444 -29.37 4.53 14.24
CA ALA A 444 -30.51 5.41 14.53
C ALA A 444 -30.27 6.86 14.09
N ALA A 445 -29.04 7.38 14.21
CA ALA A 445 -28.69 8.72 13.73
C ALA A 445 -28.77 8.82 12.20
N LEU A 446 -28.37 7.78 11.46
CA LEU A 446 -28.51 7.72 10.00
C LEU A 446 -29.98 7.60 9.57
N GLU A 447 -30.77 6.74 10.23
CA GLU A 447 -32.21 6.58 9.96
C GLU A 447 -32.97 7.89 10.19
N ALA A 448 -32.63 8.64 11.24
CA ALA A 448 -33.21 9.95 11.52
C ALA A 448 -32.91 11.00 10.43
N LYS A 449 -31.95 10.74 9.54
CA LYS A 449 -31.66 11.56 8.34
C LYS A 449 -32.45 11.13 7.11
N GLY A 450 -33.31 10.12 7.23
CA GLY A 450 -34.10 9.57 6.14
C GLY A 450 -33.28 8.68 5.21
N ILE A 451 -32.28 7.99 5.76
CA ILE A 451 -31.47 7.02 5.02
C ILE A 451 -32.05 5.64 5.27
N ASP A 452 -32.32 4.91 4.19
CA ASP A 452 -33.04 3.64 4.25
C ASP A 452 -32.15 2.49 4.69
N THR A 453 -32.61 1.77 5.73
CA THR A 453 -31.99 0.54 6.23
C THR A 453 -32.53 -0.68 5.50
N TYR A 454 -31.65 -1.60 5.13
CA TYR A 454 -32.11 -2.96 4.81
C TYR A 454 -32.64 -3.63 6.10
N PRO A 455 -33.74 -4.40 6.05
CA PRO A 455 -34.22 -5.08 7.24
C PRO A 455 -33.25 -6.16 7.72
N ASP A 456 -33.08 -6.31 9.04
CA ASP A 456 -32.43 -7.45 9.69
C ASP A 456 -33.31 -8.73 9.62
N ASP A 457 -34.01 -8.95 8.51
CA ASP A 457 -34.95 -10.05 8.27
C ASP A 457 -34.53 -10.85 7.01
N PRO A 458 -34.18 -12.15 7.14
CA PRO A 458 -33.80 -12.99 6.01
C PRO A 458 -34.92 -13.20 4.97
N ASN A 459 -36.16 -12.80 5.26
CA ASN A 459 -37.32 -12.92 4.39
C ASN A 459 -37.92 -11.57 3.97
N ALA A 460 -37.27 -10.45 4.30
CA ALA A 460 -37.81 -9.14 3.98
C ALA A 460 -38.05 -8.97 2.46
N PRO A 461 -39.25 -8.52 2.04
CA PRO A 461 -39.44 -8.07 0.68
C PRO A 461 -38.54 -6.86 0.42
N LEU A 462 -37.98 -6.85 -0.78
CA LEU A 462 -37.01 -5.88 -1.22
C LEU A 462 -37.58 -4.45 -1.15
N LEU A 463 -37.06 -3.63 -0.22
CA LEU A 463 -36.44 -2.41 -0.74
C LEU A 463 -35.48 -2.94 -1.82
N GLN A 464 -35.82 -2.67 -3.09
CA GLN A 464 -35.03 -3.07 -4.25
C GLN A 464 -33.54 -3.07 -3.83
N PRO A 465 -32.80 -4.19 -3.79
CA PRO A 465 -31.47 -4.28 -3.16
C PRO A 465 -30.54 -3.16 -3.59
N GLU A 466 -30.73 -2.66 -4.81
CA GLU A 466 -30.13 -1.47 -5.42
C GLU A 466 -30.33 -0.13 -4.68
N ASN A 467 -31.23 -0.07 -3.69
CA ASN A 467 -31.58 1.11 -2.88
C ASN A 467 -31.25 0.93 -1.38
N ILE A 468 -30.31 0.04 -1.05
CA ILE A 468 -29.82 -0.10 0.32
C ILE A 468 -28.78 0.97 0.59
N ASP A 469 -29.12 1.93 1.45
CA ASP A 469 -28.20 2.98 1.88
C ASP A 469 -27.57 2.67 3.25
N ILE A 470 -28.17 1.79 4.07
CA ILE A 470 -27.55 1.23 5.28
C ILE A 470 -27.70 -0.28 5.29
N PHE A 471 -26.59 -0.99 5.40
CA PHE A 471 -26.53 -2.39 5.79
C PHE A 471 -26.01 -2.49 7.22
N HIS A 472 -26.82 -3.05 8.11
CA HIS A 472 -26.45 -3.31 9.49
C HIS A 472 -26.29 -4.82 9.71
N TRP A 473 -25.33 -5.22 10.54
CA TRP A 473 -25.21 -6.60 10.98
C TRP A 473 -24.82 -6.67 12.46
N HIS A 474 -25.51 -7.53 13.20
CA HIS A 474 -25.13 -7.93 14.54
C HIS A 474 -24.73 -9.40 14.52
N GLU A 475 -23.56 -9.73 15.05
CA GLU A 475 -23.08 -11.11 15.22
C GLU A 475 -23.06 -11.49 16.71
N PRO A 476 -24.12 -12.14 17.23
CA PRO A 476 -24.23 -12.45 18.64
C PRO A 476 -23.02 -13.23 19.17
N GLY A 477 -22.37 -12.68 20.20
CA GLY A 477 -21.26 -13.31 20.89
C GLY A 477 -19.92 -13.27 20.15
N ALA A 478 -19.84 -12.63 18.98
CA ALA A 478 -18.54 -12.38 18.36
C ALA A 478 -17.70 -11.41 19.20
N GLU A 479 -16.41 -11.66 19.26
CA GLU A 479 -15.47 -10.87 20.05
C GLU A 479 -14.94 -9.64 19.27
N HIS A 480 -14.35 -8.69 20.00
CA HIS A 480 -13.68 -7.51 19.44
C HIS A 480 -12.26 -7.86 18.97
N ASN A 481 -12.14 -8.65 17.89
CA ASN A 481 -10.85 -9.11 17.37
C ASN A 481 -10.84 -9.40 15.86
N GLU A 482 -9.64 -9.64 15.33
CA GLU A 482 -9.31 -9.84 13.92
C GLU A 482 -10.05 -11.06 13.33
N ALA A 483 -10.10 -12.17 14.06
CA ALA A 483 -10.77 -13.38 13.61
C ALA A 483 -12.29 -13.19 13.45
N ALA A 484 -12.91 -12.45 14.38
CA ALA A 484 -14.33 -12.11 14.30
C ALA A 484 -14.61 -11.20 13.10
N TRP A 485 -13.75 -10.21 12.83
CA TRP A 485 -13.91 -9.33 11.69
C TRP A 485 -13.66 -10.05 10.35
N ASN A 486 -12.64 -10.91 10.24
CA ASN A 486 -12.41 -11.80 9.10
C ASN A 486 -13.68 -12.57 8.74
N ALA A 487 -14.30 -13.23 9.73
CA ALA A 487 -15.47 -14.08 9.53
C ALA A 487 -16.68 -13.34 8.91
N ARG A 488 -16.70 -12.01 8.98
CA ARG A 488 -17.79 -11.17 8.47
C ARG A 488 -17.37 -10.28 7.29
N MET A 489 -16.10 -10.27 6.90
CA MET A 489 -15.55 -9.41 5.85
C MET A 489 -16.21 -9.60 4.47
N PHE A 490 -16.76 -10.79 4.20
CA PHE A 490 -17.50 -11.04 2.95
C PHE A 490 -18.74 -10.14 2.80
N ARG A 491 -19.35 -9.67 3.90
CA ARG A 491 -20.56 -8.85 3.90
C ARG A 491 -20.33 -7.46 3.30
N PRO A 492 -19.36 -6.64 3.79
CA PRO A 492 -19.07 -5.36 3.18
C PRO A 492 -18.60 -5.50 1.73
N LEU A 493 -17.83 -6.54 1.38
CA LEU A 493 -17.43 -6.77 -0.03
C LEU A 493 -18.64 -6.97 -0.94
N ARG A 494 -19.61 -7.80 -0.55
CA ARG A 494 -20.87 -7.99 -1.28
C ARG A 494 -21.72 -6.73 -1.37
N LEU A 495 -21.60 -5.80 -0.43
CA LEU A 495 -22.31 -4.52 -0.51
C LEU A 495 -21.62 -3.55 -1.47
N PHE A 496 -20.30 -3.39 -1.34
CA PHE A 496 -19.52 -2.37 -2.05
C PHE A 496 -19.25 -2.74 -3.51
N PHE A 497 -19.04 -4.03 -3.78
CA PHE A 497 -18.56 -4.53 -5.06
C PHE A 497 -19.45 -5.64 -5.60
N ARG A 498 -20.76 -5.41 -5.59
CA ARG A 498 -21.73 -6.29 -6.29
C ARG A 498 -21.28 -6.52 -7.74
N PRO A 499 -21.57 -7.67 -8.38
CA PRO A 499 -21.11 -8.00 -9.73
C PRO A 499 -21.35 -6.90 -10.76
#